data_AF-A0A0H1R3P7-F1
#
_entry.id   AF-A0A0H1R3P7-F1
#
_cell.length_a   1.000
_cell.length_b   1.000
_cell.length_c   1.000
_cell.angle_alpha   90.00
_cell.angle_beta   90.00
_cell.angle_gamma   90.00
#
_symmetry.space_group_name_H-M   'P 1'
#
loop_
_entity.id
_entity.type
_entity.pdbx_description
1 polymer ?
#
loop_
_entity_poly.entity_id
_entity_poly.type
_entity_poly.pdbx_seq_one_letter_code
_entity_poly.pdbx_strand_id
1 'polypeptide(L)' 'MKKASEYRKHAEECRALAKQVPEGPQRDQLLEMARTWENLAKDRDALVQKHPELAQPPSQDEN' A
#
# COMPACT_ATOMS: atom_id res chain seq x y z
N MET A 1 -1.18 -12.33 3.92
CA MET A 1 -0.83 -10.90 4.16
C MET A 1 -0.30 -10.29 2.87
N LYS A 2 -0.73 -9.08 2.50
CA LYS A 2 -0.27 -8.39 1.27
C LYS A 2 1.22 -8.01 1.37
N LYS A 3 1.96 -8.08 0.27
CA LYS A 3 3.38 -7.69 0.21
C LYS A 3 3.55 -6.17 0.19
N ALA A 4 4.69 -5.66 0.64
CA ALA A 4 5.04 -4.23 0.52
C ALA A 4 4.90 -3.71 -0.93
N SER A 5 5.19 -4.58 -1.90
CA SER A 5 5.00 -4.33 -3.34
C SER A 5 3.54 -4.07 -3.72
N GLU A 6 2.57 -4.76 -3.11
CA GLU A 6 1.14 -4.52 -3.36
C GLU A 6 0.69 -3.18 -2.77
N TYR A 7 1.17 -2.84 -1.57
CA TYR A 7 0.88 -1.53 -0.98
C TYR A 7 1.44 -0.38 -1.82
N ARG A 8 2.66 -0.51 -2.37
CA ARG A 8 3.20 0.47 -3.34
C ARG A 8 2.34 0.57 -4.59
N LYS A 9 1.90 -0.57 -5.14
CA LYS A 9 1.05 -0.59 -6.32
C LYS A 9 -0.30 0.11 -6.09
N HIS A 10 -0.94 -0.14 -4.94
CA HIS A 10 -2.15 0.59 -4.55
C HIS A 10 -1.92 2.09 -4.34
N ALA A 11 -0.78 2.48 -3.77
CA ALA A 11 -0.43 3.90 -3.63
C ALA A 11 -0.30 4.59 -5.00
N GLU A 12 0.34 3.92 -5.96
CA GLU A 12 0.45 4.41 -7.34
C GLU A 12 -0.90 4.48 -8.04
N GLU A 13 -1.76 3.47 -7.88
CA GLU A 13 -3.14 3.47 -8.41
C GLU A 13 -3.96 4.63 -7.83
N CYS A 14 -3.87 4.86 -6.51
CA CYS A 14 -4.55 5.97 -5.85
C CYS A 14 -4.04 7.32 -6.37
N ARG A 15 -2.73 7.48 -6.60
CA ARG A 15 -2.17 8.70 -7.23
C ARG A 15 -2.59 8.85 -8.68
N ALA A 16 -2.63 7.77 -9.45
CA ALA A 16 -3.05 7.79 -10.85
C ALA A 16 -4.53 8.16 -10.97
N LEU A 17 -5.37 7.66 -10.07
CA LEU A 17 -6.77 8.08 -9.94
C LEU A 17 -6.87 9.55 -9.51
N ALA A 18 -6.12 9.97 -8.49
CA ALA A 18 -6.11 11.37 -8.01
C ALA A 18 -5.72 12.38 -9.11
N LYS A 19 -4.90 11.98 -10.09
CA LYS A 19 -4.56 12.81 -11.26
C LYS A 19 -5.70 12.93 -12.28
N GLN A 20 -6.58 11.93 -12.33
CA GLN A 20 -7.75 11.91 -13.23
C GLN A 20 -8.98 12.56 -12.58
N VAL A 21 -9.01 12.65 -11.24
CA VAL A 21 -10.08 13.29 -10.48
C VAL A 21 -9.81 14.81 -10.41
N PRO A 22 -10.83 15.66 -10.66
CA PRO A 22 -10.73 17.11 -10.48
C PRO A 22 -10.29 17.52 -9.07
N GLU A 23 -9.76 18.72 -8.92
CA GLU A 23 -9.45 19.27 -7.59
C GLU A 23 -10.70 19.32 -6.71
N GLY A 24 -10.58 18.73 -5.52
CA GLY A 24 -11.67 18.61 -4.57
C GLY A 24 -11.38 17.57 -3.50
N PRO A 25 -12.28 17.43 -2.52
CA PRO A 25 -12.09 16.57 -1.35
C PRO A 25 -11.80 15.11 -1.71
N GLN A 26 -12.31 14.65 -2.85
CA GLN A 26 -12.11 13.29 -3.32
C GLN A 26 -10.68 13.04 -3.85
N ARG A 27 -10.08 14.03 -4.50
CA ARG A 27 -8.66 13.98 -4.89
C ARG A 27 -7.77 13.98 -3.66
N ASP A 28 -8.07 14.83 -2.67
CA ASP A 28 -7.33 14.87 -1.40
C ASP A 28 -7.42 13.53 -0.65
N GLN A 29 -8.60 12.93 -0.55
CA GLN A 29 -8.75 11.58 0.03
C GLN A 29 -7.92 10.53 -0.71
N LEU A 30 -7.90 10.52 -2.04
CA LEU A 30 -7.08 9.58 -2.81
C LEU A 30 -5.58 9.79 -2.57
N LEU A 31 -5.13 11.04 -2.47
CA LEU A 31 -3.74 11.37 -2.14
C LEU A 31 -3.38 10.94 -0.72
N GLU A 32 -4.28 11.13 0.24
CA GLU A 32 -4.09 10.74 1.64
C GLU A 32 -4.06 9.21 1.79
N MET A 33 -4.94 8.51 1.08
CA MET A 33 -4.92 7.04 0.95
C MET A 33 -3.60 6.56 0.36
N ALA A 34 -3.15 7.16 -0.75
CA ALA A 34 -1.87 6.80 -1.37
C ALA A 34 -0.70 6.94 -0.38
N ARG A 35 -0.72 8.02 0.41
CA ARG A 35 0.30 8.30 1.44
C ARG A 35 0.28 7.24 2.55
N THR A 36 -0.91 6.84 2.97
CA THR A 36 -1.10 5.77 3.97
C THR A 36 -0.57 4.44 3.45
N TRP A 37 -0.86 4.09 2.20
CA TRP A 37 -0.35 2.87 1.57
C TRP A 37 1.18 2.89 1.41
N GLU A 38 1.80 4.01 1.05
CA GLU A 38 3.26 4.15 1.03
C GLU A 38 3.87 3.94 2.42
N ASN A 39 3.26 4.49 3.46
CA ASN A 39 3.73 4.31 4.83
C ASN A 39 3.61 2.86 5.28
N LEU A 40 2.48 2.19 5.00
CA LEU A 40 2.30 0.76 5.27
C LEU A 40 3.32 -0.10 4.50
N ALA A 41 3.62 0.26 3.25
CA ALA A 41 4.64 -0.41 2.46
C ALA A 41 6.03 -0.27 3.09
N LYS A 42 6.41 0.93 3.52
CA LYS A 42 7.69 1.20 4.19
C LYS A 42 7.80 0.50 5.53
N ASP A 43 6.73 0.53 6.32
CA ASP A 43 6.68 -0.14 7.61
C ASP A 43 6.82 -1.66 7.43
N ARG A 44 6.12 -2.23 6.43
CA ARG A 44 6.25 -3.64 6.07
C ARG A 44 7.65 -3.99 5.58
N ASP A 45 8.28 -3.14 4.77
CA ASP A 45 9.65 -3.33 4.28
C ASP A 45 10.66 -3.31 5.44
N ALA A 46 10.53 -2.35 6.35
CA ALA A 46 11.34 -2.25 7.56
C ALA A 46 11.13 -3.44 8.51
N LEU A 47 9.88 -3.91 8.63
CA LEU A 47 9.54 -5.09 9.43
C LEU A 47 10.15 -6.35 8.83
N VAL A 48 10.08 -6.52 7.50
CA VAL A 48 10.69 -7.65 6.79
C VAL A 48 12.22 -7.60 6.84
N GLN A 49 12.84 -6.42 6.77
CA GLN A 49 14.29 -6.28 6.97
C GLN A 49 14.72 -6.69 8.38
N LYS A 50 13.94 -6.35 9.42
CA LYS A 50 14.24 -6.71 10.81
C LYS A 50 13.88 -8.17 11.12
N HIS A 51 12.82 -8.68 10.51
CA HIS A 51 12.27 -10.00 10.71
C HIS A 51 12.02 -10.66 9.35
N PRO A 52 13.08 -11.20 8.71
CA PRO A 52 12.94 -11.89 7.43
C PRO A 52 12.03 -13.12 7.51
N GLU A 53 11.80 -13.66 8.71
CA GLU A 53 10.79 -14.69 8.99
C GLU A 53 9.35 -14.25 8.69
N LEU A 54 9.04 -12.95 8.76
CA LEU A 54 7.73 -12.38 8.44
C LEU A 54 7.52 -12.15 6.94
N ALA A 55 8.54 -12.40 6.12
CA ALA A 55 8.46 -12.39 4.67
C ALA A 55 7.72 -13.62 4.10
N GLN A 56 7.28 -14.54 4.96
CA GLN A 56 6.60 -15.77 4.55
C GLN A 56 5.37 -15.52 3.66
N PRO A 57 5.15 -16.40 2.67
CA PRO A 57 4.12 -16.26 1.65
C PRO A 57 2.72 -16.35 2.27
N PRO A 58 1.65 -15.95 1.55
CA PRO A 58 0.32 -16.26 1.99
C PRO A 58 0.16 -17.79 2.07
N SER A 59 0.11 -18.34 3.28
CA SER A 59 -0.71 -19.51 3.52
C SER A 59 -2.12 -19.11 3.13
N GLN A 60 -2.52 -19.54 1.94
CA GLN A 60 -3.91 -19.61 1.54
C GLN A 60 -4.52 -20.79 2.33
N ASP A 61 -4.82 -20.57 3.60
CA ASP A 61 -5.76 -21.40 4.36
C ASP A 61 -7.09 -20.62 4.35
N GLU A 62 -8.01 -21.00 3.45
CA GLU A 62 -9.27 -21.72 3.77
C GLU A 62 -10.26 -20.82 4.53
N ASN A 63 -11.50 -20.55 4.10
CA ASN A 63 -12.51 -21.34 3.40
C ASN A 63 -13.53 -20.36 2.75
#